data_AF-A0A428HAC6-F1
#
_entry.id   AF-A0A428HAC6-F1
#
_cell.length_a   1.000
_cell.length_b   1.000
_cell.length_c   1.000
_cell.angle_alpha   90.00
_cell.angle_beta   90.00
_cell.angle_gamma   90.00
#
_symmetry.space_group_name_H-M   'P 1'
#
loop_
_entity.id
_entity.type
_entity.pdbx_description
1 polymer ?
#
loop_
_entity_poly.entity_id
_entity_poly.type
_entity_poly.pdbx_seq_one_letter_code
_entity_poly.pdbx_strand_id
1 'polypeptide(L)'
;MKTILETIDTRYGTDNSHSFSHGNTLPYTGAPFGMNYFVPQSSHTDGSWFFQPDLPIFQGIRLTHQPSPWIGDFSWLLLTPITEKISKPDIYHRQSSYRPDESIFQPHYLKIHSNRYQVSTELTPTTYGSCFRLTS
;
A
#
# COMPACT_ATOMS: atom_id res chain seq x y z
N MET A 1 -6.50 19.20 17.25
CA MET A 1 -7.50 18.10 17.27
C MET A 1 -7.39 17.35 15.96
N LYS A 2 -7.44 16.02 15.97
CA LYS A 2 -7.52 15.25 14.73
C LYS A 2 -8.89 15.43 14.09
N THR A 3 -8.95 15.51 12.77
CA THR A 3 -10.22 15.51 12.03
C THR A 3 -10.82 14.12 11.96
N ILE A 4 -12.11 13.98 11.65
CA ILE A 4 -12.75 12.67 11.48
C ILE A 4 -12.02 11.81 10.43
N LEU A 5 -11.55 12.44 9.35
CA LEU A 5 -10.86 11.76 8.27
C LEU A 5 -9.50 11.18 8.71
N GLU A 6 -8.85 11.80 9.69
CA GLU A 6 -7.58 11.33 10.27
C GLU A 6 -7.77 10.22 11.32
N THR A 7 -9.02 9.94 11.72
CA THR A 7 -9.37 8.85 12.65
C THR A 7 -9.79 7.56 11.94
N ILE A 8 -10.05 7.61 10.63
CA ILE A 8 -10.38 6.44 9.83
C ILE A 8 -9.08 5.70 9.49
N ASP A 9 -9.03 4.41 9.83
CA ASP A 9 -7.96 3.49 9.44
C ASP A 9 -8.43 2.63 8.27
N THR A 10 -7.76 2.74 7.12
CA THR A 10 -8.14 2.00 5.92
C THR A 10 -7.84 0.50 6.04
N ARG A 11 -7.11 0.04 7.06
CA ARG A 11 -6.79 -1.37 7.30
C ARG A 11 -7.94 -2.20 7.87
N TYR A 12 -9.08 -1.59 8.19
CA TYR A 12 -10.21 -2.37 8.68
C TYR A 12 -10.72 -3.34 7.61
N GLY A 13 -10.74 -4.63 7.96
CA GLY A 13 -11.15 -5.73 7.07
C GLY A 13 -10.06 -6.26 6.14
N THR A 14 -8.78 -5.86 6.30
CA THR A 14 -7.70 -6.24 5.39
C THR A 14 -6.92 -7.50 5.78
N ASP A 15 -7.04 -7.98 7.02
CA ASP A 15 -6.43 -9.25 7.43
C ASP A 15 -7.24 -10.44 6.90
N ASN A 16 -6.84 -11.01 5.77
CA ASN A 16 -7.58 -12.08 5.11
C ASN A 16 -6.64 -13.10 4.49
N SER A 17 -7.19 -14.28 4.23
CA SER A 17 -6.58 -15.30 3.40
C SER A 17 -7.60 -15.85 2.41
N HIS A 18 -7.15 -16.72 1.50
CA HIS A 18 -8.07 -17.43 0.61
C HIS A 18 -9.12 -18.26 1.37
N SER A 19 -8.77 -18.82 2.53
CA SER A 19 -9.64 -19.71 3.31
C SER A 19 -10.55 -18.98 4.30
N PHE A 20 -10.24 -17.74 4.68
CA PHE A 20 -11.01 -17.00 5.69
C PHE A 20 -11.00 -15.48 5.46
N SER A 21 -12.16 -14.86 5.64
CA SER A 21 -12.39 -13.44 5.38
C SER A 21 -12.83 -12.70 6.64
N HIS A 22 -12.11 -11.62 6.98
CA HIS A 22 -12.54 -10.58 7.92
C HIS A 22 -13.11 -9.34 7.20
N GLY A 23 -13.25 -9.39 5.88
CA GLY A 23 -13.85 -8.33 5.06
C GLY A 23 -13.38 -8.35 3.61
N ASN A 24 -12.21 -8.93 3.34
CA ASN A 24 -11.55 -8.95 2.02
C ASN A 24 -11.41 -7.55 1.41
N THR A 25 -11.15 -6.55 2.25
CA THR A 25 -10.87 -5.19 1.82
C THR A 25 -9.38 -4.98 1.56
N LEU A 26 -9.04 -3.87 0.92
CA LEU A 26 -7.67 -3.35 0.85
C LEU A 26 -7.62 -1.96 1.50
N PRO A 27 -6.43 -1.50 1.94
CA PRO A 27 -6.27 -0.21 2.61
C PRO A 27 -6.23 0.96 1.60
N TYR A 28 -7.30 1.10 0.81
CA TYR A 28 -7.36 2.06 -0.30
C TYR A 28 -7.19 3.51 0.18
N THR A 29 -6.14 4.16 -0.31
CA THR A 29 -5.99 5.62 -0.28
C THR A 29 -6.46 6.15 -1.64
N GLY A 30 -7.48 7.01 -1.64
CA GLY A 30 -8.08 7.54 -2.87
C GLY A 30 -9.09 8.65 -2.61
N ALA A 31 -9.37 9.45 -3.65
CA ALA A 31 -10.55 10.31 -3.62
C ALA A 31 -11.82 9.44 -3.66
N PRO A 32 -12.96 9.90 -3.09
CA PRO A 32 -14.24 9.22 -3.27
C PRO A 32 -14.51 8.99 -4.76
N PHE A 33 -14.74 7.73 -5.14
CA PHE A 33 -14.94 7.32 -6.54
C PHE A 33 -13.76 7.66 -7.48
N GLY A 34 -12.54 7.66 -6.94
CA GLY A 34 -11.32 7.86 -7.71
C GLY A 34 -11.14 6.80 -8.79
N MET A 35 -10.54 7.20 -9.92
CA MET A 35 -10.14 6.30 -10.99
C MET A 35 -9.04 5.35 -10.53
N ASN A 36 -8.10 5.86 -9.71
CA ASN A 36 -6.98 5.10 -9.18
C ASN A 36 -7.03 5.07 -7.65
N TYR A 37 -6.79 3.90 -7.05
CA TYR A 37 -6.53 3.77 -5.63
C TYR A 37 -5.08 3.35 -5.38
N PHE A 38 -4.56 3.69 -4.19
CA PHE A 38 -3.18 3.44 -3.81
C PHE A 38 -3.14 2.64 -2.51
N VAL A 39 -2.36 1.56 -2.52
CA VAL A 39 -2.24 0.61 -1.41
C VAL A 39 -0.78 0.15 -1.28
N PRO A 40 -0.24 -0.08 -0.08
CA PRO A 40 1.02 -0.79 0.04
C PRO A 40 0.87 -2.25 -0.39
N GLN A 41 1.91 -2.79 -1.01
CA GLN A 41 2.02 -4.20 -1.32
C GLN A 41 2.99 -4.87 -0.34
N SER A 42 2.54 -5.95 0.31
CA SER A 42 3.36 -6.78 1.19
C SER A 42 4.02 -7.93 0.42
N SER A 43 3.32 -8.49 -0.57
CA SER A 43 3.74 -9.68 -1.33
C SER A 43 3.28 -9.62 -2.78
N HIS A 44 4.04 -10.22 -3.69
CA HIS A 44 3.65 -10.39 -5.11
C HIS A 44 3.36 -11.86 -5.45
N THR A 45 3.49 -12.78 -4.49
CA THR A 45 3.30 -14.22 -4.69
C THR A 45 1.96 -14.74 -4.15
N ASP A 46 1.25 -13.94 -3.35
CA ASP A 46 -0.02 -14.33 -2.70
C ASP A 46 -1.27 -14.01 -3.55
N GLY A 47 -1.08 -13.92 -4.88
CA GLY A 47 -2.14 -13.61 -5.83
C GLY A 47 -2.84 -12.29 -5.51
N SER A 48 -4.17 -12.34 -5.33
CA SER A 48 -4.97 -11.15 -5.02
C SER A 48 -4.89 -10.70 -3.57
N TRP A 49 -4.33 -11.50 -2.65
CA TRP A 49 -4.12 -11.15 -1.23
C TRP A 49 -2.73 -10.54 -1.01
N PHE A 50 -2.40 -9.53 -1.81
CA PHE A 50 -1.06 -8.95 -1.88
C PHE A 50 -0.72 -7.99 -0.71
N PHE A 51 -1.66 -7.70 0.18
CA PHE A 51 -1.47 -6.88 1.38
C PHE A 51 -1.85 -7.67 2.64
N GLN A 52 -0.99 -7.63 3.64
CA GLN A 52 -1.21 -8.21 4.96
C GLN A 52 -0.87 -7.15 6.01
N PRO A 53 -1.81 -6.76 6.89
CA PRO A 53 -1.62 -5.63 7.80
C PRO A 53 -0.55 -5.88 8.87
N ASP A 54 -0.42 -7.14 9.32
CA ASP A 54 0.49 -7.52 10.41
C ASP A 54 1.88 -7.96 9.91
N LEU A 55 2.07 -8.07 8.60
CA LEU A 55 3.37 -8.38 8.02
C LEU A 55 4.17 -7.08 7.83
N PRO A 56 5.28 -6.85 8.56
CA PRO A 56 6.07 -5.62 8.47
C PRO A 56 6.97 -5.59 7.22
N ILE A 57 6.47 -6.04 6.07
CA ILE A 57 7.17 -6.10 4.78
C ILE A 57 6.46 -5.18 3.78
N PHE A 58 7.27 -4.39 3.07
CA PHE A 58 6.83 -3.41 2.10
C PHE A 58 7.62 -3.57 0.78
N GLN A 59 6.91 -3.87 -0.30
CA GLN A 59 7.48 -3.99 -1.65
C GLN A 59 7.30 -2.72 -2.48
N GLY A 60 6.44 -1.79 -2.05
CA GLY A 60 6.14 -0.55 -2.76
C GLY A 60 4.68 -0.11 -2.60
N ILE A 61 4.37 1.06 -3.14
CA ILE A 61 3.00 1.54 -3.29
C ILE A 61 2.46 1.04 -4.62
N ARG A 62 1.38 0.28 -4.58
CA ARG A 62 0.65 -0.21 -5.74
C ARG A 62 -0.50 0.74 -6.06
N LEU A 63 -0.48 1.31 -7.26
CA LEU A 63 -1.68 1.80 -7.92
C LEU A 63 -2.50 0.59 -8.34
N THR A 64 -3.74 0.49 -7.89
CA THR A 64 -4.59 -0.69 -8.06
C THR A 64 -6.01 -0.32 -8.52
N HIS A 65 -6.63 -1.24 -9.24
CA HIS A 65 -8.05 -1.24 -9.57
C HIS A 65 -8.75 -2.49 -9.06
N GLN A 66 -8.11 -3.27 -8.19
CA GLN A 66 -8.69 -4.49 -7.62
C GLN A 66 -9.92 -4.13 -6.80
N PRO A 67 -11.13 -4.62 -7.13
CA PRO A 67 -12.34 -4.34 -6.35
C PRO A 67 -12.61 -5.41 -5.28
N SER A 68 -12.08 -6.62 -5.48
CA SER A 68 -12.13 -7.74 -4.54
C SER A 68 -11.07 -8.78 -4.95
N PRO A 69 -10.62 -9.65 -4.04
CA PRO A 69 -9.62 -10.65 -4.38
C PRO A 69 -10.12 -11.69 -5.41
N TRP A 70 -11.43 -11.88 -5.53
CA TRP A 70 -12.05 -12.82 -6.47
C TRP A 70 -12.04 -12.32 -7.93
N ILE A 71 -12.13 -11.00 -8.11
CA ILE A 71 -12.02 -10.35 -9.42
C ILE A 71 -10.55 -10.16 -9.80
N GLY A 72 -9.70 -9.89 -8.80
CA GLY A 72 -8.29 -9.57 -9.02
C GLY A 72 -8.11 -8.14 -9.53
N ASP A 73 -6.88 -7.83 -9.93
CA ASP A 73 -6.45 -6.49 -10.30
C ASP A 73 -6.22 -6.36 -11.81
N PHE A 74 -6.35 -5.15 -12.34
CA PHE A 74 -6.05 -4.82 -13.73
C PHE A 74 -5.38 -3.45 -13.80
N SER A 75 -4.59 -3.21 -14.86
CA SER A 75 -3.92 -1.92 -15.11
C SER A 75 -3.20 -1.34 -13.88
N TRP A 76 -2.60 -2.20 -13.07
CA TRP A 76 -1.94 -1.82 -11.83
C TRP A 76 -0.46 -1.49 -12.08
N LEU A 77 0.12 -0.69 -11.19
CA LEU A 77 1.52 -0.29 -11.24
C LEU A 77 2.12 -0.30 -9.83
N LEU A 78 3.27 -0.94 -9.65
CA LEU A 78 4.02 -0.91 -8.39
C LEU A 78 5.16 0.12 -8.47
N LEU A 79 5.17 1.05 -7.51
CA LEU A 79 6.17 2.11 -7.35
C LEU A 79 7.01 1.82 -6.10
N THR A 80 8.32 1.64 -6.27
CA THR A 80 9.22 1.20 -5.18
C THR A 80 10.40 2.16 -5.03
N PRO A 81 10.34 3.11 -4.08
CA PRO A 81 11.46 3.99 -3.76
C PRO A 81 12.63 3.22 -3.12
N ILE A 82 13.82 3.32 -3.69
CA ILE A 82 15.03 2.66 -3.22
C ILE A 82 16.24 3.60 -3.26
N THR A 83 17.23 3.36 -2.41
CA THR A 83 18.52 4.07 -2.39
C THR A 83 19.69 3.19 -2.84
N GLU A 84 19.46 1.89 -2.99
CA GLU A 84 20.48 0.91 -3.40
C GLU A 84 20.52 0.72 -4.93
N LYS A 85 21.67 0.25 -5.44
CA LYS A 85 21.77 -0.23 -6.83
C LYS A 85 20.96 -1.50 -7.01
N ILE A 86 20.22 -1.58 -8.12
CA ILE A 86 19.46 -2.78 -8.48
C ILE A 86 20.43 -3.87 -8.95
N SER A 87 20.52 -4.96 -8.17
CA SER A 87 21.39 -6.11 -8.47
C SER A 87 20.64 -7.34 -8.97
N LYS A 88 19.37 -7.49 -8.58
CA LYS A 88 18.51 -8.62 -8.97
C LYS A 88 17.22 -8.09 -9.61
N PRO A 89 16.65 -8.80 -10.61
CA PRO A 89 15.47 -8.34 -11.34
C PRO A 89 14.18 -8.43 -10.50
N ASP A 90 14.07 -9.44 -9.64
CA ASP A 90 12.88 -9.71 -8.83
C ASP A 90 12.64 -8.62 -7.76
N ILE A 91 11.38 -8.20 -7.59
CA ILE A 91 10.96 -7.24 -6.57
C ILE A 91 11.14 -7.77 -5.15
N TYR A 92 11.10 -9.09 -4.94
CA TYR A 92 11.40 -9.74 -3.67
C TYR A 92 12.69 -9.22 -3.04
N HIS A 93 13.73 -9.05 -3.85
CA HIS A 93 15.04 -8.60 -3.37
C HIS A 93 15.12 -7.11 -3.06
N ARG A 94 14.07 -6.36 -3.40
CA ARG A 94 13.94 -4.91 -3.15
C ARG A 94 12.92 -4.60 -2.06
N GLN A 95 12.38 -5.61 -1.38
CA GLN A 95 11.48 -5.35 -0.26
C GLN A 95 12.24 -4.75 0.93
N SER A 96 11.54 -3.91 1.67
CA SER A 96 12.02 -3.31 2.91
C SER A 96 11.13 -3.76 4.06
N SER A 97 11.69 -3.81 5.27
CA SER A 97 10.83 -3.74 6.45
C SER A 97 10.26 -2.33 6.61
N TYR A 98 9.08 -2.25 7.22
CA TYR A 98 8.47 -1.00 7.67
C TYR A 98 7.80 -1.24 9.02
N ARG A 99 7.29 -0.18 9.66
CA ARG A 99 6.59 -0.28 10.95
C ARG A 99 5.12 0.08 10.74
N PRO A 100 4.20 -0.92 10.71
CA PRO A 100 2.78 -0.66 10.49
C PRO A 100 2.18 0.33 11.50
N ASP A 101 2.59 0.26 12.77
CA ASP A 101 2.07 1.11 13.85
C ASP A 101 2.55 2.57 13.79
N GLU A 102 3.69 2.82 13.15
CA GLU A 102 4.24 4.16 12.94
C GLU A 102 3.83 4.74 11.57
N SER A 103 3.15 3.94 10.74
CA SER A 103 2.67 4.31 9.41
C SER A 103 1.27 4.90 9.49
N ILE A 104 0.91 5.72 8.50
CA ILE A 104 -0.41 6.37 8.44
C ILE A 104 -1.20 5.78 7.28
N PHE A 105 -2.37 5.23 7.60
CA PHE A 105 -3.29 4.58 6.67
C PHE A 105 -4.64 5.31 6.67
N GLN A 106 -4.69 6.49 6.05
CA GLN A 106 -5.90 7.31 5.98
C GLN A 106 -6.47 7.33 4.55
N PRO A 107 -7.79 7.56 4.37
CA PRO A 107 -8.40 7.57 3.03
C PRO A 107 -7.76 8.58 2.07
N HIS A 108 -7.27 9.71 2.59
CA HIS A 108 -6.72 10.82 1.83
C HIS A 108 -5.20 10.94 1.94
N TYR A 109 -4.54 10.13 2.75
CA TYR A 109 -3.13 10.27 3.02
C TYR A 109 -2.50 8.97 3.51
N LEU A 110 -1.41 8.57 2.84
CA LEU A 110 -0.64 7.38 3.16
C LEU A 110 0.81 7.77 3.45
N LYS A 111 1.36 7.29 4.57
CA LYS A 111 2.76 7.49 4.93
C LYS A 111 3.38 6.18 5.40
N ILE A 112 4.47 5.78 4.74
CA ILE A 112 5.24 4.58 5.10
C ILE A 112 6.72 4.93 5.09
N HIS A 113 7.44 4.47 6.11
CA HIS A 113 8.89 4.57 6.18
C HIS A 113 9.55 3.23 5.87
N SER A 114 10.39 3.21 4.84
CA SER A 114 11.20 2.06 4.44
C SER A 114 12.47 2.01 5.27
N ASN A 115 12.56 1.11 6.25
CA ASN A 115 13.71 1.00 7.14
C ASN A 115 15.00 0.60 6.41
N ARG A 116 14.91 -0.20 5.34
CA ARG A 116 16.09 -0.61 4.57
C ARG A 116 16.68 0.56 3.80
N TYR A 117 15.82 1.31 3.11
CA TYR A 117 16.25 2.39 2.22
C TYR A 117 16.36 3.74 2.92
N GLN A 118 15.88 3.84 4.16
CA GLN A 118 15.74 5.09 4.91
C GLN A 118 14.88 6.12 4.16
N VAL A 119 13.91 5.65 3.38
CA VAL A 119 13.03 6.52 2.58
C VAL A 119 11.65 6.59 3.20
N SER A 120 11.22 7.80 3.55
CA SER A 120 9.83 8.10 3.85
C SER A 120 9.08 8.36 2.54
N THR A 121 8.02 7.58 2.32
CA THR A 121 7.11 7.75 1.18
C THR A 121 5.78 8.27 1.69
N GLU A 122 5.36 9.41 1.16
CA GLU A 122 4.09 10.04 1.45
C GLU A 122 3.28 10.20 0.16
N LEU A 123 1.97 10.00 0.25
CA LEU A 123 1.05 10.05 -0.90
C LEU A 123 -0.25 10.73 -0.51
N THR A 124 -0.71 11.65 -1.36
CA THR A 124 -2.10 12.15 -1.35
C THR A 124 -2.74 11.92 -2.72
N PRO A 125 -3.96 11.37 -2.79
CA PRO A 125 -4.62 11.03 -4.05
C PRO A 125 -5.39 12.21 -4.66
N THR A 126 -5.64 12.13 -5.96
CA THR A 126 -6.68 12.88 -6.68
C THR A 126 -7.57 11.89 -7.42
N THR A 127 -8.61 12.35 -8.13
CA THR A 127 -9.47 11.45 -8.93
C THR A 127 -8.67 10.65 -9.96
N TYR A 128 -7.64 11.23 -10.59
CA TYR A 128 -6.95 10.61 -11.72
C TYR A 128 -5.46 10.33 -11.46
N GLY A 129 -4.97 10.56 -10.25
CA GLY A 129 -3.54 10.40 -9.94
C GLY A 129 -3.25 10.62 -8.47
N SER A 130 -2.01 11.01 -8.16
CA SER A 130 -1.58 11.33 -6.81
C SER A 130 -0.34 12.23 -6.82
N CYS A 131 -0.08 12.89 -5.70
CA CYS A 131 1.17 13.57 -5.44
C CYS A 131 1.99 12.73 -4.45
N PHE A 132 3.22 12.39 -4.84
CA PHE A 132 4.18 11.69 -3.99
C PHE A 132 5.21 12.68 -3.44
N ARG A 133 5.56 12.52 -2.17
CA ARG A 133 6.77 13.09 -1.58
C ARG A 133 7.66 11.96 -1.09
N LEU A 134 8.91 11.98 -1.54
CA LEU A 134 9.95 11.04 -1.14
C LEU A 134 11.01 11.82 -0.36
N THR A 135 11.39 11.32 0.81
CA THR A 135 12.43 11.94 1.65
C THR A 135 13.37 10.86 2.15
N SER A 136 14.65 10.98 1.80
CA SER A 136 15.75 10.10 2.21
C SER A 136 16.64 10.78 3.24
#